data_AF-A0AA35QTC2-F1
#
_entry.id   AF-A0AA35QTC2-F1
#
_cell.length_a   1.000
_cell.length_b   1.000
_cell.length_c   1.000
_cell.angle_alpha   90.00
_cell.angle_beta   90.00
_cell.angle_gamma   90.00
#
_symmetry.space_group_name_H-M   'P 1'
#
loop_
_entity.id
_entity.type
_entity.pdbx_description
1 polymer ?
#
loop_
_entity_poly.entity_id
_entity_poly.type
_entity_poly.pdbx_seq_one_letter_code
_entity_poly.pdbx_strand_id
1 'polypeptide(L)'
;MYQGRRWSFSEFRAEVDRVARALINLGVQPGDKVSLWMPNRAEWLFLFGAVAKIGAVLVPINTRFRTTDMEYLVKHSDSTTLILMDRSGPVSFLDMLREVAPEVDTGNAAELHPPAFPALRNVVVLGADRPAGSIAWDAMLAGADEVKAEELAQREAAVSPDDTFLLMYTSGTTGFPKGVMHCHNPIRTITDAANRMAVSPRDVILMYLPLFHCFGLYEGPLMSWVTGARIVLTTMFDAGEVLSLLESERATVMNGFDTHFFDLTHHPDVDHIDRSSLRTILLAVGMASSEPTARLTQEKLCPSLSAWGMTEVGVGATRSFLDAPEDDRCVESGHALPGYEFKVIDPETGAMQPASTIGELCVRGYALMQGYYKRPGGHGGSHRRRRLVPHRRRRHHARRRQHPFHGPLQGRTQGRRRKRRPHRGRGVPPRAPRGQQGPGDRRPGPAPHRGRLRLCGRRAGPGHHRRRPWRFLPRENGQLQNTPPSGPDGRLPHDLQRQGPKIPAPPDGRRNPGPWRLATPFNPQGHSVFQNVIVPRFP
;
A
#
# COMPACT_ATOMS: atom_id res chain seq x y z
N MET A 1 17.06 7.92 -0.13
CA MET A 1 17.64 8.90 -1.07
C MET A 1 16.60 9.24 -2.11
N TYR A 2 16.49 10.52 -2.49
CA TYR A 2 15.52 11.01 -3.46
C TYR A 2 16.05 12.32 -4.08
N GLN A 3 16.08 12.42 -5.41
CA GLN A 3 16.56 13.61 -6.15
C GLN A 3 17.90 14.17 -5.60
N GLY A 4 18.91 13.30 -5.45
CA GLY A 4 20.23 13.67 -4.94
C GLY A 4 20.33 13.92 -3.44
N ARG A 5 19.21 14.12 -2.73
CA ARG A 5 19.17 14.28 -1.27
C ARG A 5 19.27 12.92 -0.56
N ARG A 6 20.07 12.88 0.49
CA ARG A 6 20.34 11.68 1.30
C ARG A 6 20.03 11.97 2.76
N TRP A 7 19.48 10.96 3.42
CA TRP A 7 19.19 10.95 4.84
C TRP A 7 19.69 9.62 5.40
N SER A 8 20.43 9.68 6.48
CA SER A 8 20.58 8.57 7.43
C SER A 8 19.22 8.28 8.10
N PHE A 9 19.11 7.12 8.76
CA PHE A 9 17.90 6.78 9.51
C PHE A 9 17.61 7.79 10.65
N SER A 10 18.65 8.35 11.29
CA SER A 10 18.49 9.38 12.31
C SER A 10 17.99 10.70 11.75
N GLU A 11 18.52 11.15 10.61
CA GLU A 11 18.04 12.38 9.95
C GLU A 11 16.62 12.20 9.43
N PHE A 12 16.32 11.03 8.84
CA PHE A 12 14.97 10.69 8.40
C PHE A 12 13.97 10.71 9.57
N ARG A 13 14.35 10.14 10.73
CA ARG A 13 13.53 10.17 11.94
C ARG A 13 13.32 11.61 12.44
N ALA A 14 14.34 12.46 12.39
CA ALA A 14 14.21 13.86 12.78
C ALA A 14 13.21 14.62 11.89
N GLU A 15 13.22 14.37 10.56
CA GLU A 15 12.22 14.93 9.64
C GLU A 15 10.81 14.40 9.94
N VAL A 16 10.66 13.10 10.22
CA VAL A 16 9.40 12.50 10.67
C VAL A 16 8.88 13.18 11.94
N ASP A 17 9.74 13.35 12.96
CA ASP A 17 9.36 13.96 14.23
C ASP A 17 8.98 15.44 14.06
N ARG A 18 9.67 16.17 13.16
CA ARG A 18 9.32 17.54 12.79
C ARG A 18 7.95 17.62 12.12
N VAL A 19 7.69 16.77 11.14
CA VAL A 19 6.39 16.70 10.45
C VAL A 19 5.28 16.29 11.43
N ALA A 20 5.54 15.36 12.35
CA ALA A 20 4.57 14.94 13.36
C ALA A 20 4.16 16.08 14.28
N ARG A 21 5.13 16.86 14.78
CA ARG A 21 4.87 18.07 15.57
C ARG A 21 4.10 19.13 14.79
N ALA A 22 4.43 19.32 13.51
CA ALA A 22 3.70 20.23 12.63
C ALA A 22 2.21 19.81 12.46
N LEU A 23 1.93 18.51 12.30
CA LEU A 23 0.56 18.00 12.23
C LEU A 23 -0.19 18.17 13.55
N ILE A 24 0.47 17.97 14.69
CA ILE A 24 -0.11 18.24 16.02
C ILE A 24 -0.48 19.73 16.14
N ASN A 25 0.42 20.63 15.70
CA ASN A 25 0.16 22.07 15.71
C ASN A 25 -1.02 22.47 14.80
N LEU A 26 -1.21 21.77 13.67
CA LEU A 26 -2.40 21.90 12.82
C LEU A 26 -3.68 21.34 13.46
N GLY A 27 -3.59 20.79 14.67
CA GLY A 27 -4.72 20.28 15.43
C GLY A 27 -5.13 18.85 15.09
N VAL A 28 -4.31 18.08 14.36
CA VAL A 28 -4.63 16.70 13.98
C VAL A 28 -4.72 15.78 15.21
N GLN A 29 -5.90 15.19 15.42
CA GLN A 29 -6.20 14.31 16.56
C GLN A 29 -6.01 12.83 16.24
N PRO A 30 -5.93 11.93 17.25
CA PRO A 30 -5.85 10.50 16.99
C PRO A 30 -7.14 10.05 16.31
N GLY A 31 -7.03 9.20 15.29
CA GLY A 31 -8.16 8.75 14.48
C GLY A 31 -8.60 9.73 13.38
N ASP A 32 -8.05 10.94 13.30
CA ASP A 32 -8.27 11.85 12.19
C ASP A 32 -7.67 11.29 10.89
N LYS A 33 -8.30 11.57 9.75
CA LYS A 33 -7.85 11.09 8.44
C LYS A 33 -7.03 12.16 7.73
N VAL A 34 -5.80 11.82 7.41
CA VAL A 34 -4.85 12.66 6.66
C VAL A 34 -4.70 12.08 5.26
N SER A 35 -5.32 12.75 4.28
CA SER A 35 -5.24 12.37 2.87
C SER A 35 -3.96 12.88 2.22
N LEU A 36 -3.26 12.02 1.48
CA LEU A 36 -2.07 12.39 0.71
C LEU A 36 -2.30 12.27 -0.79
N TRP A 37 -2.18 13.36 -1.53
CA TRP A 37 -2.31 13.39 -2.99
C TRP A 37 -1.07 13.96 -3.66
N MET A 38 -0.06 13.12 -3.82
CA MET A 38 1.22 13.46 -4.44
C MET A 38 1.92 12.21 -4.97
N PRO A 39 2.78 12.33 -6.01
CA PRO A 39 3.66 11.25 -6.44
C PRO A 39 4.70 10.92 -5.35
N ASN A 40 5.54 9.93 -5.64
CA ASN A 40 6.60 9.54 -4.72
C ASN A 40 7.56 10.71 -4.47
N ARG A 41 7.82 10.98 -3.19
CA ARG A 41 8.80 11.96 -2.72
C ARG A 41 9.16 11.70 -1.27
N ALA A 42 10.23 12.33 -0.78
CA ALA A 42 10.69 12.15 0.59
C ALA A 42 9.62 12.56 1.62
N GLU A 43 8.90 13.65 1.36
CA GLU A 43 7.85 14.20 2.21
C GLU A 43 6.66 13.25 2.38
N TRP A 44 6.38 12.42 1.36
CA TRP A 44 5.38 11.37 1.48
C TRP A 44 5.76 10.37 2.58
N LEU A 45 7.04 9.98 2.64
CA LEU A 45 7.56 9.05 3.65
C LEU A 45 7.65 9.71 5.03
N PHE A 46 7.98 11.00 5.11
CA PHE A 46 7.94 11.73 6.37
C PHE A 46 6.51 11.77 6.94
N LEU A 47 5.53 12.09 6.09
CA LEU A 47 4.11 12.10 6.45
C LEU A 47 3.60 10.73 6.86
N PHE A 48 4.02 9.67 6.16
CA PHE A 48 3.67 8.30 6.55
C PHE A 48 4.11 7.99 7.99
N GLY A 49 5.38 8.26 8.32
CA GLY A 49 5.89 8.04 9.67
C GLY A 49 5.21 8.95 10.70
N ALA A 50 5.02 10.23 10.36
CA ALA A 50 4.43 11.22 11.25
C ALA A 50 2.98 10.90 11.61
N VAL A 51 2.14 10.57 10.62
CA VAL A 51 0.74 10.19 10.82
C VAL A 51 0.64 8.95 11.70
N ALA A 52 1.49 7.94 11.46
CA ALA A 52 1.54 6.74 12.30
C ALA A 52 1.93 7.06 13.75
N LYS A 53 2.93 7.93 13.96
CA LYS A 53 3.39 8.33 15.31
C LYS A 53 2.35 9.08 16.13
N ILE A 54 1.51 9.89 15.49
CA ILE A 54 0.53 10.71 16.22
C ILE A 54 -0.83 10.02 16.42
N GLY A 55 -0.96 8.76 15.98
CA GLY A 55 -2.18 7.96 16.06
C GLY A 55 -3.27 8.38 15.06
N ALA A 56 -2.91 9.08 13.99
CA ALA A 56 -3.83 9.45 12.93
C ALA A 56 -3.90 8.37 11.83
N VAL A 57 -4.86 8.49 10.92
CA VAL A 57 -5.12 7.54 9.84
C VAL A 57 -4.66 8.14 8.51
N LEU A 58 -3.72 7.47 7.85
CA LEU A 58 -3.25 7.85 6.53
C LEU A 58 -4.25 7.40 5.46
N VAL A 59 -4.55 8.29 4.51
CA VAL A 59 -5.39 7.98 3.35
C VAL A 59 -4.66 8.34 2.05
N PRO A 60 -3.88 7.40 1.48
CA PRO A 60 -3.21 7.67 0.21
C PRO A 60 -4.20 7.79 -0.95
N ILE A 61 -4.06 8.83 -1.76
CA ILE A 61 -4.87 9.07 -2.95
C ILE A 61 -4.06 8.69 -4.19
N ASN A 62 -4.67 7.87 -5.04
CA ASN A 62 -4.09 7.49 -6.32
C ASN A 62 -3.88 8.74 -7.19
N THR A 63 -2.65 8.99 -7.62
CA THR A 63 -2.30 10.17 -8.43
C THR A 63 -2.90 10.15 -9.84
N ARG A 64 -3.50 9.03 -10.26
CA ARG A 64 -4.27 8.92 -11.51
C ARG A 64 -5.74 9.33 -11.35
N PHE A 65 -6.23 9.48 -10.12
CA PHE A 65 -7.60 9.91 -9.87
C PHE A 65 -7.83 11.32 -10.41
N ARG A 66 -9.04 11.54 -10.91
CA ARG A 66 -9.50 12.85 -11.39
C ARG A 66 -10.46 13.47 -10.38
N THR A 67 -10.90 14.69 -10.68
CA THR A 67 -11.76 15.51 -9.82
C THR A 67 -12.83 14.71 -9.09
N THR A 68 -13.65 13.92 -9.81
CA THR A 68 -14.76 13.15 -9.23
C THR A 68 -14.31 12.00 -8.34
N ASP A 69 -13.22 11.32 -8.68
CA ASP A 69 -12.69 10.20 -7.88
C ASP A 69 -12.09 10.72 -6.57
N MET A 70 -11.33 11.82 -6.66
CA MET A 70 -10.74 12.50 -5.52
C MET A 70 -11.84 13.07 -4.61
N GLU A 71 -12.85 13.75 -5.16
CA GLU A 71 -13.99 14.27 -4.40
C GLU A 71 -14.65 13.16 -3.59
N TYR A 72 -14.98 12.06 -4.26
CA TYR A 72 -15.59 10.91 -3.61
C TYR A 72 -14.71 10.39 -2.47
N LEU A 73 -13.40 10.22 -2.70
CA LEU A 73 -12.50 9.65 -1.71
C LEU A 73 -12.33 10.56 -0.49
N VAL A 74 -12.03 11.85 -0.69
CA VAL A 74 -11.82 12.82 0.39
C VAL A 74 -13.08 12.93 1.26
N LYS A 75 -14.25 13.00 0.60
CA LYS A 75 -15.55 13.03 1.28
C LYS A 75 -15.86 11.71 1.99
N HIS A 76 -15.68 10.57 1.33
CA HIS A 76 -16.03 9.26 1.88
C HIS A 76 -15.16 8.91 3.08
N SER A 77 -13.86 9.24 3.03
CA SER A 77 -12.90 8.99 4.11
C SER A 77 -13.10 9.86 5.36
N ASP A 78 -13.91 10.91 5.29
CA ASP A 78 -13.97 11.96 6.32
C ASP A 78 -12.58 12.55 6.61
N SER A 79 -11.82 12.85 5.55
CA SER A 79 -10.51 13.48 5.68
C SER A 79 -10.64 14.85 6.32
N THR A 80 -9.91 15.05 7.43
CA THR A 80 -9.83 16.34 8.13
C THR A 80 -8.69 17.19 7.61
N THR A 81 -7.66 16.54 7.07
CA THR A 81 -6.48 17.18 6.47
C THR A 81 -6.21 16.57 5.10
N LEU A 82 -6.08 17.42 4.08
CA LEU A 82 -5.65 17.04 2.73
C LEU A 82 -4.30 17.69 2.46
N ILE A 83 -3.30 16.87 2.16
CA ILE A 83 -1.96 17.31 1.81
C ILE A 83 -1.68 16.89 0.38
N LEU A 84 -1.46 17.85 -0.49
CA LEU A 84 -1.31 17.63 -1.93
C LEU A 84 -0.11 18.38 -2.50
N MET A 85 0.41 17.90 -3.63
CA MET A 85 1.23 18.76 -4.49
C MET A 85 0.33 19.67 -5.33
N ASP A 86 0.84 20.83 -5.75
CA ASP A 86 0.11 21.67 -6.70
C ASP A 86 -0.07 20.95 -8.06
N ARG A 87 1.02 20.38 -8.59
CA ARG A 87 1.08 19.73 -9.90
C ARG A 87 1.98 18.49 -9.92
N SER A 88 1.70 17.61 -10.89
CA SER A 88 2.56 16.50 -11.29
C SER A 88 2.58 16.39 -12.82
N GLY A 89 3.66 16.86 -13.44
CA GLY A 89 3.77 16.98 -14.90
C GLY A 89 2.67 17.87 -15.49
N PRO A 90 1.84 17.38 -16.43
CA PRO A 90 0.75 18.16 -17.01
C PRO A 90 -0.51 18.21 -16.13
N VAL A 91 -0.55 17.44 -15.04
CA VAL A 91 -1.75 17.32 -14.19
C VAL A 91 -1.66 18.30 -13.02
N SER A 92 -2.69 19.14 -12.86
CA SER A 92 -2.84 20.03 -11.71
C SER A 92 -3.79 19.43 -10.69
N PHE A 93 -3.24 18.98 -9.56
CA PHE A 93 -4.05 18.45 -8.45
C PHE A 93 -4.80 19.58 -7.76
N LEU A 94 -4.16 20.74 -7.65
CA LEU A 94 -4.77 21.90 -7.03
C LEU A 94 -5.94 22.46 -7.86
N ASP A 95 -5.85 22.50 -9.19
CA ASP A 95 -6.99 22.95 -10.01
C ASP A 95 -8.17 21.98 -9.91
N MET A 96 -7.92 20.67 -9.87
CA MET A 96 -8.96 19.68 -9.61
C MET A 96 -9.59 19.84 -8.22
N LEU A 97 -8.84 20.30 -7.22
CA LEU A 97 -9.39 20.65 -5.90
C LEU A 97 -10.24 21.92 -5.99
N ARG A 98 -9.79 22.97 -6.69
CA ARG A 98 -10.52 24.24 -6.90
C ARG A 98 -11.88 24.03 -7.56
N GLU A 99 -11.98 23.09 -8.49
CA GLU A 99 -13.24 22.73 -9.15
C GLU A 99 -14.34 22.29 -8.16
N VAL A 100 -13.95 21.69 -7.02
CA VAL A 100 -14.86 21.09 -6.03
C VAL A 100 -14.92 21.90 -4.72
N ALA A 101 -13.87 22.62 -4.40
CA ALA A 101 -13.71 23.42 -3.18
C ALA A 101 -13.06 24.78 -3.51
N PRO A 102 -13.77 25.69 -4.19
CA PRO A 102 -13.26 27.03 -4.54
C PRO A 102 -12.92 27.90 -3.32
N GLU A 103 -13.41 27.54 -2.13
CA GLU A 103 -13.05 28.18 -0.85
C GLU A 103 -11.55 28.06 -0.54
N VAL A 104 -10.84 27.14 -1.19
CA VAL A 104 -9.37 27.05 -1.07
C VAL A 104 -8.67 28.31 -1.60
N ASP A 105 -9.23 29.01 -2.60
CA ASP A 105 -8.64 30.24 -3.12
C ASP A 105 -9.08 31.51 -2.37
N THR A 106 -10.32 31.51 -1.86
CA THR A 106 -10.97 32.73 -1.33
C THR A 106 -11.14 32.73 0.19
N GLY A 107 -10.97 31.58 0.84
CA GLY A 107 -11.15 31.40 2.26
C GLY A 107 -9.93 31.80 3.09
N ASN A 108 -10.07 31.63 4.41
CA ASN A 108 -8.98 31.71 5.38
C ASN A 108 -8.60 30.29 5.79
N ALA A 109 -7.31 29.93 5.69
CA ALA A 109 -6.80 28.61 6.06
C ALA A 109 -7.19 28.18 7.49
N ALA A 110 -7.31 29.12 8.44
CA ALA A 110 -7.70 28.82 9.83
C ALA A 110 -9.19 28.51 10.01
N GLU A 111 -10.04 28.88 9.05
CA GLU A 111 -11.51 28.74 9.11
C GLU A 111 -12.04 27.94 7.91
N LEU A 112 -11.18 27.18 7.22
CA LEU A 112 -11.53 26.46 6.01
C LEU A 112 -12.63 25.43 6.29
N HIS A 113 -13.75 25.56 5.57
CA HIS A 113 -14.88 24.63 5.68
C HIS A 113 -15.61 24.47 4.33
N PRO A 114 -15.04 23.74 3.36
CA PRO A 114 -15.62 23.60 2.04
C PRO A 114 -16.87 22.72 2.12
N PRO A 115 -18.05 23.15 1.61
CA PRO A 115 -19.29 22.37 1.70
C PRO A 115 -19.20 20.98 1.06
N ALA A 116 -18.38 20.80 0.03
CA ALA A 116 -18.13 19.51 -0.60
C ALA A 116 -17.45 18.51 0.35
N PHE A 117 -16.67 18.99 1.32
CA PHE A 117 -15.88 18.21 2.27
C PHE A 117 -16.17 18.62 3.72
N PRO A 118 -17.30 18.18 4.31
CA PRO A 118 -17.75 18.65 5.62
C PRO A 118 -16.78 18.37 6.79
N ALA A 119 -15.90 17.38 6.64
CA ALA A 119 -14.88 17.02 7.62
C ALA A 119 -13.56 17.80 7.44
N LEU A 120 -13.29 18.32 6.23
CA LEU A 120 -12.02 18.95 5.89
C LEU A 120 -11.85 20.27 6.64
N ARG A 121 -10.68 20.45 7.24
CA ARG A 121 -10.28 21.63 8.02
C ARG A 121 -8.96 22.21 7.54
N ASN A 122 -8.06 21.34 7.09
CA ASN A 122 -6.73 21.74 6.67
C ASN A 122 -6.48 21.30 5.22
N VAL A 123 -6.01 22.24 4.39
CA VAL A 123 -5.44 21.94 3.07
C VAL A 123 -4.00 22.42 3.07
N VAL A 124 -3.06 21.50 2.88
CA VAL A 124 -1.61 21.79 2.85
C VAL A 124 -1.09 21.56 1.44
N VAL A 125 -0.48 22.59 0.85
CA VAL A 125 0.02 22.55 -0.53
C VAL A 125 1.55 22.49 -0.53
N LEU A 126 2.09 21.44 -1.17
CA LEU A 126 3.50 21.33 -1.54
C LEU A 126 3.66 21.84 -2.97
N GLY A 127 4.07 23.10 -3.12
CA GLY A 127 4.12 23.72 -4.44
C GLY A 127 4.48 25.20 -4.40
N ALA A 128 4.55 25.79 -5.59
CA ALA A 128 4.74 27.23 -5.73
C ALA A 128 3.42 27.99 -5.53
N ASP A 129 2.29 27.36 -5.90
CA ASP A 129 0.96 27.92 -5.71
C ASP A 129 0.57 27.94 -4.21
N ARG A 130 0.00 29.05 -3.76
CA ARG A 130 -0.34 29.33 -2.35
C ARG A 130 -1.73 29.95 -2.22
N PRO A 131 -2.80 29.16 -2.44
CA PRO A 131 -4.18 29.62 -2.22
C PRO A 131 -4.40 30.14 -0.79
N ALA A 132 -5.20 31.20 -0.63
CA ALA A 132 -5.41 31.86 0.68
C ALA A 132 -6.08 30.96 1.73
N GLY A 133 -6.96 30.05 1.30
CA GLY A 133 -7.61 29.05 2.13
C GLY A 133 -6.75 27.82 2.40
N SER A 134 -5.46 27.84 2.05
CA SER A 134 -4.53 26.72 2.25
C SER A 134 -3.28 27.13 3.04
N ILE A 135 -2.53 26.12 3.48
CA ILE A 135 -1.29 26.26 4.23
C ILE A 135 -0.15 25.81 3.33
N ALA A 136 0.84 26.67 3.10
CA ALA A 136 2.06 26.26 2.40
C ALA A 136 2.82 25.24 3.25
N TRP A 137 3.41 24.22 2.62
CA TRP A 137 4.19 23.19 3.30
C TRP A 137 5.24 23.73 4.28
N ASP A 138 6.05 24.70 3.86
CA ASP A 138 7.09 25.27 4.71
C ASP A 138 6.51 26.04 5.92
N ALA A 139 5.34 26.66 5.74
CA ALA A 139 4.62 27.34 6.83
C ALA A 139 4.06 26.34 7.84
N MET A 140 3.54 25.20 7.38
CA MET A 140 3.16 24.09 8.26
C MET A 140 4.38 23.62 9.08
N LEU A 141 5.52 23.39 8.42
CA LEU A 141 6.74 22.92 9.10
C LEU A 141 7.32 23.93 10.09
N ALA A 142 7.13 25.23 9.87
CA ALA A 142 7.55 26.27 10.81
C ALA A 142 6.76 26.19 12.13
N GLY A 143 5.50 25.74 12.10
CA GLY A 143 4.69 25.51 13.29
C GLY A 143 5.11 24.29 14.12
N ALA A 144 6.10 23.51 13.69
CA ALA A 144 6.57 22.34 14.45
C ALA A 144 7.19 22.72 15.80
N ASP A 145 7.79 23.90 15.91
CA ASP A 145 8.50 24.35 17.12
C ASP A 145 7.55 24.86 18.21
N GLU A 146 6.28 25.09 17.87
CA GLU A 146 5.20 25.40 18.83
C GLU A 146 4.79 24.17 19.65
N VAL A 147 5.12 22.96 19.19
CA VAL A 147 4.83 21.70 19.87
C VAL A 147 6.10 21.15 20.50
N LYS A 148 6.01 20.78 21.78
CA LYS A 148 7.13 20.22 22.54
C LYS A 148 7.38 18.75 22.16
N ALA A 149 8.62 18.30 22.26
CA ALA A 149 8.98 16.91 21.98
C ALA A 149 8.26 15.92 22.90
N GLU A 150 7.98 16.30 24.14
CA GLU A 150 7.25 15.48 25.12
C GLU A 150 5.81 15.21 24.70
N GLU A 151 5.15 16.16 24.03
CA GLU A 151 3.79 15.97 23.54
C GLU A 151 3.75 14.93 22.41
N LEU A 152 4.70 15.01 21.48
CA LEU A 152 4.86 13.98 20.45
C LEU A 152 5.14 12.60 21.09
N ALA A 153 6.02 12.53 22.09
CA ALA A 153 6.33 11.28 22.77
C ALA A 153 5.10 10.68 23.48
N GLN A 154 4.24 11.53 24.07
CA GLN A 154 2.97 11.08 24.67
C GLN A 154 2.00 10.52 23.62
N ARG A 155 1.89 11.17 22.45
CA ARG A 155 1.07 10.68 21.34
C ARG A 155 1.57 9.34 20.82
N GLU A 156 2.88 9.22 20.60
CA GLU A 156 3.53 7.99 20.13
C GLU A 156 3.33 6.83 21.12
N ALA A 157 3.47 7.08 22.43
CA ALA A 157 3.28 6.07 23.46
C ALA A 157 1.81 5.59 23.59
N ALA A 158 0.84 6.38 23.11
CA ALA A 158 -0.57 6.05 23.17
C ALA A 158 -1.05 5.19 21.98
N VAL A 159 -0.25 5.07 20.90
CA VAL A 159 -0.62 4.30 19.71
C VAL A 159 -0.59 2.81 19.99
N SER A 160 -1.71 2.14 19.71
CA SER A 160 -1.81 0.68 19.77
C SER A 160 -1.52 0.06 18.39
N PRO A 161 -0.84 -1.10 18.31
CA PRO A 161 -0.69 -1.84 17.07
C PRO A 161 -2.02 -2.25 16.42
N ASP A 162 -3.10 -2.31 17.20
CA ASP A 162 -4.45 -2.67 16.77
C ASP A 162 -5.27 -1.45 16.28
N ASP A 163 -4.76 -0.22 16.43
CA ASP A 163 -5.42 1.00 15.94
C ASP A 163 -5.38 1.03 14.41
N THR A 164 -6.46 1.54 13.79
CA THR A 164 -6.46 1.80 12.36
C THR A 164 -5.43 2.88 12.05
N PHE A 165 -4.51 2.61 11.13
CA PHE A 165 -3.51 3.59 10.71
C PHE A 165 -3.60 3.92 9.22
N LEU A 166 -4.20 3.03 8.41
CA LEU A 166 -4.17 3.16 6.96
C LEU A 166 -5.52 2.82 6.34
N LEU A 167 -5.99 3.71 5.48
CA LEU A 167 -7.19 3.53 4.68
C LEU A 167 -6.81 3.49 3.19
N MET A 168 -6.72 2.28 2.65
CA MET A 168 -6.33 2.04 1.26
C MET A 168 -7.55 1.87 0.36
N TYR A 169 -7.75 2.77 -0.59
CA TYR A 169 -8.87 2.64 -1.52
C TYR A 169 -8.56 1.69 -2.67
N THR A 170 -9.42 0.68 -2.84
CA THR A 170 -9.38 -0.27 -3.96
C THR A 170 -10.54 -0.02 -4.92
N SER A 171 -10.37 -0.31 -6.21
CA SER A 171 -11.45 -0.22 -7.19
C SER A 171 -12.58 -1.19 -6.81
N GLY A 172 -13.76 -0.66 -6.47
CA GLY A 172 -14.89 -1.48 -6.08
C GLY A 172 -15.63 -2.07 -7.29
N THR A 173 -16.07 -3.32 -7.18
CA THR A 173 -17.02 -3.97 -8.12
C THR A 173 -18.30 -3.17 -8.37
N THR A 174 -18.69 -2.34 -7.40
CA THR A 174 -19.93 -1.57 -7.37
C THR A 174 -19.77 -0.16 -7.97
N GLY A 175 -18.68 0.12 -8.67
CA GLY A 175 -18.40 1.39 -9.34
C GLY A 175 -17.59 2.39 -8.50
N PHE A 176 -17.82 2.46 -7.19
CA PHE A 176 -17.08 3.37 -6.30
C PHE A 176 -15.94 2.68 -5.53
N PRO A 177 -14.77 3.33 -5.36
CA PRO A 177 -13.66 2.81 -4.56
C PRO A 177 -14.06 2.48 -3.11
N LYS A 178 -13.47 1.43 -2.53
CA LYS A 178 -13.73 1.01 -1.15
C LYS A 178 -12.48 1.18 -0.30
N GLY A 179 -12.58 1.87 0.83
CA GLY A 179 -11.46 2.06 1.75
C GLY A 179 -11.25 0.82 2.63
N VAL A 180 -10.18 0.07 2.38
CA VAL A 180 -9.70 -1.06 3.20
C VAL A 180 -8.97 -0.51 4.42
N MET A 181 -9.41 -0.89 5.63
CA MET A 181 -8.80 -0.46 6.88
C MET A 181 -7.72 -1.44 7.33
N HIS A 182 -6.51 -0.94 7.55
CA HIS A 182 -5.40 -1.67 8.17
C HIS A 182 -4.98 -1.03 9.49
N CYS A 183 -4.67 -1.90 10.45
CA CYS A 183 -3.87 -1.55 11.62
C CYS A 183 -2.38 -1.72 11.33
N HIS A 184 -1.53 -1.61 12.34
CA HIS A 184 -0.07 -1.67 12.20
C HIS A 184 0.48 -3.09 12.02
N ASN A 185 -0.32 -4.13 12.29
CA ASN A 185 0.07 -5.54 12.23
C ASN A 185 0.71 -6.02 10.90
N PRO A 186 0.42 -5.45 9.70
CA PRO A 186 1.12 -5.81 8.47
C PRO A 186 2.64 -5.65 8.54
N ILE A 187 3.20 -4.86 9.47
CA ILE A 187 4.65 -4.76 9.68
C ILE A 187 5.32 -6.13 9.92
N ARG A 188 4.60 -7.06 10.56
CA ARG A 188 5.07 -8.44 10.77
C ARG A 188 5.12 -9.21 9.45
N THR A 189 4.12 -9.04 8.57
CA THR A 189 4.12 -9.62 7.22
C THR A 189 5.34 -9.14 6.46
N ILE A 190 5.71 -7.87 6.60
CA ILE A 190 6.89 -7.29 5.94
C ILE A 190 8.20 -7.82 6.50
N THR A 191 8.24 -8.14 7.80
CA THR A 191 9.41 -8.78 8.41
C THR A 191 9.59 -10.21 7.90
N ASP A 192 8.50 -10.99 7.86
CA ASP A 192 8.51 -12.37 7.36
C ASP A 192 8.87 -12.43 5.86
N ALA A 193 8.34 -11.48 5.10
CA ALA A 193 8.65 -11.20 3.71
C ALA A 193 10.12 -10.88 3.46
N ALA A 194 10.68 -9.93 4.21
CA ALA A 194 12.07 -9.54 4.15
C ALA A 194 13.00 -10.73 4.41
N ASN A 195 12.67 -11.56 5.41
CA ASN A 195 13.39 -12.78 5.71
C ASN A 195 13.35 -13.77 4.53
N ARG A 196 12.18 -13.97 3.89
CA ARG A 196 12.03 -14.82 2.70
C ARG A 196 12.89 -14.34 1.52
N MET A 197 13.07 -13.03 1.41
CA MET A 197 13.91 -12.38 0.40
C MET A 197 15.36 -12.16 0.84
N ALA A 198 15.74 -12.63 2.03
CA ALA A 198 17.06 -12.41 2.64
C ALA A 198 17.50 -10.93 2.64
N VAL A 199 16.57 -10.00 2.86
CA VAL A 199 16.85 -8.56 2.93
C VAL A 199 17.53 -8.21 4.25
N SER A 200 18.59 -7.41 4.16
CA SER A 200 19.48 -7.04 5.26
C SER A 200 19.83 -5.54 5.20
N PRO A 201 20.48 -4.98 6.25
CA PRO A 201 20.98 -3.61 6.20
C PRO A 201 21.98 -3.31 5.09
N ARG A 202 22.55 -4.34 4.44
CA ARG A 202 23.49 -4.18 3.31
C ARG A 202 22.79 -3.97 1.98
N ASP A 203 21.47 -4.14 1.94
CA ASP A 203 20.71 -4.04 0.71
C ASP A 203 20.34 -2.61 0.35
N VAL A 204 20.20 -2.40 -0.95
CA VAL A 204 19.73 -1.15 -1.56
C VAL A 204 18.47 -1.49 -2.37
N ILE A 205 17.32 -1.05 -1.86
CA ILE A 205 16.02 -1.22 -2.48
C ILE A 205 15.78 -0.06 -3.46
N LEU A 206 15.71 -0.37 -4.75
CA LEU A 206 15.31 0.58 -5.78
C LEU A 206 13.79 0.64 -5.89
N MET A 207 13.23 1.79 -5.54
CA MET A 207 11.81 1.97 -5.27
C MET A 207 11.19 3.01 -6.20
N TYR A 208 10.51 2.53 -7.23
CA TYR A 208 9.76 3.34 -8.21
C TYR A 208 8.26 3.08 -8.19
N LEU A 209 7.81 2.06 -7.44
CA LEU A 209 6.41 1.73 -7.31
C LEU A 209 5.65 2.86 -6.61
N PRO A 210 4.40 3.15 -6.97
CA PRO A 210 3.66 4.24 -6.33
C PRO A 210 3.42 3.97 -4.84
N LEU A 211 3.74 4.96 -3.99
CA LEU A 211 3.59 4.85 -2.54
C LEU A 211 2.13 4.83 -2.07
N PHE A 212 1.19 5.34 -2.89
CA PHE A 212 -0.24 5.17 -2.61
C PHE A 212 -0.73 3.74 -2.82
N HIS A 213 0.05 2.89 -3.48
CA HIS A 213 -0.28 1.49 -3.70
C HIS A 213 0.39 0.61 -2.66
N CYS A 214 -0.37 -0.36 -2.13
CA CYS A 214 0.05 -1.22 -1.03
C CYS A 214 1.34 -1.99 -1.34
N PHE A 215 1.49 -2.52 -2.55
CA PHE A 215 2.74 -3.16 -3.01
C PHE A 215 3.97 -2.24 -2.91
N GLY A 216 3.86 -0.99 -3.38
CA GLY A 216 4.97 -0.06 -3.31
C GLY A 216 5.32 0.31 -1.88
N LEU A 217 4.32 0.67 -1.09
CA LEU A 217 4.49 1.07 0.30
C LEU A 217 5.10 -0.03 1.18
N TYR A 218 4.62 -1.27 1.02
CA TYR A 218 4.94 -2.37 1.91
C TYR A 218 6.29 -3.00 1.55
N GLU A 219 6.53 -3.23 0.26
CA GLU A 219 7.77 -3.90 -0.21
C GLU A 219 8.94 -2.93 -0.41
N GLY A 220 8.71 -1.62 -0.30
CA GLY A 220 9.76 -0.61 -0.34
C GLY A 220 10.01 -0.02 1.06
N PRO A 221 9.36 1.11 1.42
CA PRO A 221 9.54 1.80 2.70
C PRO A 221 9.50 0.92 3.95
N LEU A 222 8.42 0.15 4.13
CA LEU A 222 8.30 -0.66 5.34
C LEU A 222 9.39 -1.74 5.40
N MET A 223 9.72 -2.36 4.26
CA MET A 223 10.79 -3.36 4.18
C MET A 223 12.14 -2.76 4.56
N SER A 224 12.46 -1.57 4.07
CA SER A 224 13.66 -0.83 4.47
C SER A 224 13.70 -0.57 5.97
N TRP A 225 12.61 -0.11 6.57
CA TRP A 225 12.60 0.27 7.97
C TRP A 225 12.72 -0.92 8.92
N VAL A 226 12.12 -2.07 8.59
CA VAL A 226 12.25 -3.28 9.42
C VAL A 226 13.61 -3.98 9.26
N THR A 227 14.30 -3.78 8.13
CA THR A 227 15.58 -4.45 7.85
C THR A 227 16.80 -3.56 8.02
N GLY A 228 16.63 -2.23 8.05
CA GLY A 228 17.72 -1.27 7.95
C GLY A 228 18.29 -1.11 6.54
N ALA A 229 17.68 -1.69 5.50
CA ALA A 229 18.13 -1.55 4.12
C ALA A 229 17.96 -0.10 3.62
N ARG A 230 18.83 0.34 2.71
CA ARG A 230 18.74 1.68 2.09
C ARG A 230 17.64 1.71 1.03
N ILE A 231 16.94 2.84 0.88
CA ILE A 231 16.02 3.09 -0.25
C ILE A 231 16.60 4.14 -1.20
N VAL A 232 16.52 3.85 -2.49
CA VAL A 232 16.64 4.80 -3.61
C VAL A 232 15.24 4.99 -4.19
N LEU A 233 14.64 6.17 -3.99
CA LEU A 233 13.28 6.48 -4.39
C LEU A 233 13.27 7.29 -5.69
N THR A 234 12.45 6.89 -6.65
CA THR A 234 12.13 7.70 -7.84
C THR A 234 10.75 8.33 -7.70
N THR A 235 10.49 9.40 -8.45
CA THR A 235 9.18 10.09 -8.43
C THR A 235 8.09 9.26 -9.11
N MET A 236 8.45 8.68 -10.26
CA MET A 236 7.63 7.80 -11.08
C MET A 236 8.53 6.74 -11.71
N PHE A 237 7.95 5.72 -12.33
CA PHE A 237 8.70 4.76 -13.11
C PHE A 237 9.12 5.36 -14.46
N ASP A 238 10.41 5.27 -14.74
CA ASP A 238 11.02 5.45 -16.07
C ASP A 238 12.10 4.38 -16.22
N ALA A 239 12.07 3.62 -17.32
CA ALA A 239 12.96 2.47 -17.48
C ALA A 239 14.44 2.88 -17.57
N GLY A 240 14.75 3.98 -18.26
CA GLY A 240 16.11 4.50 -18.38
C GLY A 240 16.66 4.99 -17.05
N GLU A 241 15.86 5.77 -16.30
CA GLU A 241 16.20 6.23 -14.95
C GLU A 241 16.44 5.03 -14.01
N VAL A 242 15.56 4.03 -14.04
CA VAL A 242 15.69 2.83 -13.19
C VAL A 242 16.96 2.04 -13.51
N LEU A 243 17.28 1.83 -14.79
CA LEU A 243 18.52 1.14 -15.20
C LEU A 243 19.77 1.93 -14.80
N SER A 244 19.75 3.26 -14.98
CA SER A 244 20.84 4.13 -14.56
C SER A 244 21.05 4.12 -13.04
N LEU A 245 19.97 4.16 -12.26
CA LEU A 245 20.03 4.08 -10.79
C LEU A 245 20.43 2.69 -10.29
N LEU A 246 20.06 1.63 -11.00
CA LEU A 246 20.47 0.26 -10.67
C LEU A 246 22.01 0.16 -10.64
N GLU A 247 22.67 0.66 -11.68
CA GLU A 247 24.14 0.68 -11.77
C GLU A 247 24.76 1.69 -10.79
N SER A 248 24.36 2.96 -10.87
CA SER A 248 25.01 4.04 -10.13
C SER A 248 24.85 3.94 -8.62
N GLU A 249 23.74 3.38 -8.13
CA GLU A 249 23.48 3.19 -6.70
C GLU A 249 23.65 1.74 -6.23
N ARG A 250 24.12 0.86 -7.13
CA ARG A 250 24.36 -0.56 -6.88
C ARG A 250 23.16 -1.26 -6.22
N ALA A 251 21.98 -1.07 -6.80
CA ALA A 251 20.73 -1.59 -6.26
C ALA A 251 20.76 -3.12 -6.16
N THR A 252 20.38 -3.67 -5.01
CA THR A 252 20.41 -5.11 -4.76
C THR A 252 19.03 -5.75 -4.85
N VAL A 253 17.97 -4.97 -4.63
CA VAL A 253 16.57 -5.42 -4.65
C VAL A 253 15.74 -4.44 -5.48
N MET A 254 14.87 -4.97 -6.35
CA MET A 254 13.84 -4.17 -7.02
C MET A 254 12.52 -4.94 -7.11
N ASN A 255 11.40 -4.23 -7.05
CA ASN A 255 10.07 -4.85 -7.01
C ASN A 255 9.19 -4.23 -8.10
N GLY A 256 8.39 -5.05 -8.77
CA GLY A 256 7.64 -4.59 -9.94
C GLY A 256 6.49 -5.49 -10.37
N PHE A 257 5.82 -5.03 -11.44
CA PHE A 257 4.76 -5.74 -12.14
C PHE A 257 5.24 -6.05 -13.55
N ASP A 258 4.50 -6.90 -14.26
CA ASP A 258 4.81 -7.30 -15.63
C ASP A 258 5.15 -6.11 -16.55
N THR A 259 4.41 -5.01 -16.46
CA THR A 259 4.65 -3.84 -17.32
C THR A 259 6.01 -3.19 -17.08
N HIS A 260 6.44 -3.09 -15.81
CA HIS A 260 7.75 -2.50 -15.48
C HIS A 260 8.88 -3.34 -16.04
N PHE A 261 8.80 -4.66 -15.83
CA PHE A 261 9.86 -5.56 -16.29
C PHE A 261 9.82 -5.79 -17.79
N PHE A 262 8.65 -5.69 -18.44
CA PHE A 262 8.57 -5.64 -19.89
C PHE A 262 9.38 -4.46 -20.43
N ASP A 263 9.12 -3.24 -19.92
CA ASP A 263 9.82 -2.03 -20.36
C ASP A 263 11.34 -2.12 -20.08
N LEU A 264 11.73 -2.59 -18.88
CA LEU A 264 13.15 -2.75 -18.52
C LEU A 264 13.87 -3.77 -19.41
N THR A 265 13.27 -4.95 -19.63
CA THR A 265 13.92 -6.03 -20.42
C THR A 265 13.98 -5.74 -21.92
N HIS A 266 13.16 -4.81 -22.42
CA HIS A 266 13.18 -4.33 -23.80
C HIS A 266 13.88 -2.99 -23.98
N HIS A 267 14.35 -2.35 -22.90
CA HIS A 267 15.07 -1.10 -22.99
C HIS A 267 16.43 -1.31 -23.69
N PRO A 268 16.85 -0.42 -24.61
CA PRO A 268 18.13 -0.56 -25.32
C PRO A 268 19.35 -0.71 -24.39
N ASP A 269 19.31 -0.04 -23.23
CA ASP A 269 20.44 -0.01 -22.30
C ASP A 269 20.53 -1.22 -21.36
N VAL A 270 19.54 -2.13 -21.36
CA VAL A 270 19.51 -3.24 -20.38
C VAL A 270 20.72 -4.17 -20.49
N ASP A 271 21.25 -4.33 -21.70
CA ASP A 271 22.42 -5.15 -22.00
C ASP A 271 23.74 -4.36 -21.85
N HIS A 272 23.68 -3.09 -21.45
CA HIS A 272 24.80 -2.14 -21.37
C HIS A 272 25.10 -1.59 -19.97
N ILE A 273 24.36 -2.04 -18.95
CA ILE A 273 24.57 -1.61 -17.55
C ILE A 273 25.19 -2.72 -16.68
N ASP A 274 25.99 -2.33 -15.68
CA ASP A 274 26.43 -3.24 -14.61
C ASP A 274 25.29 -3.55 -13.64
N ARG A 275 24.70 -4.73 -13.79
CA ARG A 275 23.68 -5.29 -12.89
C ARG A 275 24.21 -6.30 -11.87
N SER A 276 25.53 -6.42 -11.70
CA SER A 276 26.15 -7.43 -10.81
C SER A 276 25.76 -7.31 -9.34
N SER A 277 25.28 -6.14 -8.92
CA SER A 277 24.78 -5.89 -7.57
C SER A 277 23.36 -6.39 -7.34
N LEU A 278 22.54 -6.51 -8.40
CA LEU A 278 21.15 -6.92 -8.31
C LEU A 278 21.07 -8.42 -8.01
N ARG A 279 20.56 -8.78 -6.84
CA ARG A 279 20.48 -10.17 -6.39
C ARG A 279 19.08 -10.75 -6.47
N THR A 280 18.05 -9.93 -6.37
CA THR A 280 16.68 -10.43 -6.40
C THR A 280 15.64 -9.40 -6.81
N ILE A 281 14.56 -9.92 -7.37
CA ILE A 281 13.39 -9.17 -7.80
C ILE A 281 12.13 -9.75 -7.16
N LEU A 282 11.22 -8.92 -6.65
CA LEU A 282 9.84 -9.39 -6.41
C LEU A 282 8.95 -9.05 -7.61
N LEU A 283 8.44 -10.09 -8.27
CA LEU A 283 7.53 -9.96 -9.42
C LEU A 283 6.22 -10.68 -9.09
N ALA A 284 5.11 -9.93 -9.04
CA ALA A 284 3.80 -10.52 -8.84
C ALA A 284 3.37 -11.31 -10.08
N VAL A 285 3.47 -12.65 -10.02
CA VAL A 285 3.04 -13.59 -11.09
C VAL A 285 1.89 -14.47 -10.60
N GLY A 286 1.61 -15.57 -11.32
CA GLY A 286 0.48 -16.48 -11.06
C GLY A 286 -0.48 -16.63 -12.24
N MET A 287 -0.12 -16.04 -13.39
CA MET A 287 -0.94 -15.99 -14.59
C MET A 287 -0.13 -16.37 -15.81
N ALA A 288 -0.76 -17.10 -16.73
CA ALA A 288 -0.13 -17.47 -17.99
C ALA A 288 0.33 -16.27 -18.83
N SER A 289 -0.28 -15.08 -18.65
CA SER A 289 0.12 -13.85 -19.31
C SER A 289 1.41 -13.23 -18.77
N SER A 290 1.76 -13.51 -17.51
CA SER A 290 2.92 -12.94 -16.81
C SER A 290 4.18 -13.79 -17.02
N GLU A 291 4.02 -15.09 -17.26
CA GLU A 291 5.13 -16.04 -17.40
C GLU A 291 6.21 -15.61 -18.42
N PRO A 292 5.90 -15.16 -19.65
CA PRO A 292 6.94 -14.77 -20.61
C PRO A 292 7.82 -13.63 -20.10
N THR A 293 7.21 -12.62 -19.49
CA THR A 293 7.95 -11.49 -18.90
C THR A 293 8.75 -11.93 -17.69
N ALA A 294 8.19 -12.79 -16.84
CA ALA A 294 8.89 -13.31 -15.66
C ALA A 294 10.15 -14.09 -16.04
N ARG A 295 10.07 -15.00 -17.03
CA ARG A 295 11.25 -15.74 -17.53
C ARG A 295 12.30 -14.81 -18.13
N LEU A 296 11.88 -13.87 -18.98
CA LEU A 296 12.80 -12.89 -19.58
C LEU A 296 13.46 -12.01 -18.52
N THR A 297 12.74 -11.65 -17.46
CA THR A 297 13.28 -10.90 -16.32
C THR A 297 14.40 -11.66 -15.63
N GLN A 298 14.23 -12.97 -15.42
CA GLN A 298 15.26 -13.79 -14.78
C GLN A 298 16.51 -13.94 -15.64
N GLU A 299 16.33 -14.08 -16.95
CA GLU A 299 17.41 -14.16 -17.94
C GLU A 299 18.19 -12.83 -18.04
N LYS A 300 17.47 -11.72 -18.24
CA LYS A 300 18.06 -10.39 -18.52
C LYS A 300 18.39 -9.55 -17.30
N LEU A 301 17.88 -9.84 -16.10
CA LEU A 301 18.15 -9.05 -14.90
C LEU A 301 18.71 -9.89 -13.74
N CYS A 302 17.89 -10.66 -13.04
CA CYS A 302 18.33 -11.57 -11.99
C CYS A 302 17.19 -12.53 -11.61
N PRO A 303 17.47 -13.64 -10.87
CA PRO A 303 16.42 -14.46 -10.29
C PRO A 303 15.37 -13.63 -9.53
N SER A 304 14.10 -13.79 -9.92
CA SER A 304 12.95 -13.16 -9.26
C SER A 304 12.26 -14.14 -8.32
N LEU A 305 11.45 -13.63 -7.39
CA LEU A 305 10.46 -14.38 -6.65
C LEU A 305 9.07 -14.05 -7.16
N SER A 306 8.23 -15.07 -7.21
CA SER A 306 6.79 -14.96 -7.31
C SER A 306 6.14 -14.62 -5.96
N ALA A 307 5.02 -13.91 -6.01
CA ALA A 307 4.19 -13.63 -4.84
C ALA A 307 2.73 -13.39 -5.22
N TRP A 308 1.84 -13.59 -4.24
CA TRP A 308 0.44 -13.18 -4.33
C TRP A 308 -0.04 -12.48 -3.07
N GLY A 309 -0.96 -11.56 -3.32
CA GLY A 309 -1.94 -11.13 -2.35
C GLY A 309 -2.76 -9.98 -2.88
N MET A 310 -3.38 -9.27 -1.95
CA MET A 310 -4.32 -8.20 -2.20
C MET A 310 -4.26 -7.23 -1.02
N THR A 311 -4.80 -6.03 -1.20
CA THR A 311 -4.85 -5.03 -0.14
C THR A 311 -5.43 -5.63 1.14
N GLU A 312 -6.56 -6.32 1.05
CA GLU A 312 -7.31 -6.90 2.17
C GLU A 312 -6.55 -7.94 3.00
N VAL A 313 -5.47 -8.53 2.48
CA VAL A 313 -4.67 -9.54 3.19
C VAL A 313 -3.32 -9.01 3.66
N GLY A 314 -3.07 -7.71 3.56
CA GLY A 314 -1.77 -7.13 3.91
C GLY A 314 -0.72 -7.32 2.81
N VAL A 315 -1.16 -7.24 1.54
CA VAL A 315 -0.33 -7.20 0.32
C VAL A 315 0.26 -8.52 -0.12
N GLY A 316 1.25 -9.06 0.58
CA GLY A 316 2.01 -10.22 0.12
C GLY A 316 1.83 -11.40 1.07
N ALA A 317 0.74 -12.14 0.91
CA ALA A 317 0.39 -13.27 1.79
C ALA A 317 1.13 -14.57 1.42
N THR A 318 1.58 -14.68 0.17
CA THR A 318 2.41 -15.79 -0.32
C THR A 318 3.64 -15.29 -1.05
N ARG A 319 4.72 -16.07 -1.03
CA ARG A 319 5.97 -15.87 -1.78
C ARG A 319 6.65 -17.20 -2.08
N SER A 320 7.31 -17.31 -3.23
CA SER A 320 8.29 -18.39 -3.45
C SER A 320 9.56 -18.17 -2.62
N PHE A 321 10.50 -19.12 -2.72
CA PHE A 321 11.82 -19.03 -2.10
C PHE A 321 12.85 -18.58 -3.14
N LEU A 322 13.96 -18.00 -2.67
CA LEU A 322 15.06 -17.55 -3.54
C LEU A 322 15.69 -18.69 -4.36
N ASP A 323 15.72 -19.89 -3.80
CA ASP A 323 16.28 -21.11 -4.38
C ASP A 323 15.22 -22.02 -5.02
N ALA A 324 13.96 -21.57 -5.09
CA ALA A 324 12.90 -22.34 -5.73
C ALA A 324 13.21 -22.54 -7.23
N PRO A 325 12.75 -23.66 -7.83
CA PRO A 325 12.80 -23.86 -9.28
C PRO A 325 12.24 -22.66 -10.04
N GLU A 326 12.77 -22.41 -11.25
CA GLU A 326 12.30 -21.29 -12.07
C GLU A 326 10.78 -21.34 -12.35
N ASP A 327 10.22 -22.53 -12.58
CA ASP A 327 8.78 -22.66 -12.82
C ASP A 327 7.95 -22.16 -11.63
N ASP A 328 8.35 -22.45 -10.39
CA ASP A 328 7.69 -21.96 -9.18
C ASP A 328 7.78 -20.43 -9.06
N ARG A 329 8.90 -19.84 -9.54
CA ARG A 329 9.16 -18.39 -9.50
C ARG A 329 8.51 -17.62 -10.66
N CYS A 330 8.16 -18.29 -11.76
CA CYS A 330 7.59 -17.67 -12.97
C CYS A 330 6.11 -17.98 -13.22
N VAL A 331 5.62 -19.13 -12.75
CA VAL A 331 4.26 -19.64 -13.04
C VAL A 331 3.36 -19.62 -11.81
N GLU A 332 3.89 -20.00 -10.65
CA GLU A 332 3.11 -20.15 -9.42
C GLU A 332 2.99 -18.86 -8.62
N SER A 333 2.03 -18.82 -7.68
CA SER A 333 1.81 -17.69 -6.76
C SER A 333 2.61 -17.80 -5.45
N GLY A 334 3.56 -18.74 -5.36
CA GLY A 334 4.38 -18.97 -4.17
C GLY A 334 3.68 -19.68 -3.01
N HIS A 335 4.33 -19.71 -1.86
CA HIS A 335 3.87 -20.40 -0.64
C HIS A 335 3.44 -19.41 0.45
N ALA A 336 2.55 -19.85 1.33
CA ALA A 336 2.12 -19.05 2.49
C ALA A 336 3.31 -18.49 3.28
N LEU A 337 3.24 -17.21 3.62
CA LEU A 337 4.12 -16.63 4.64
C LEU A 337 3.73 -17.15 6.04
N PRO A 338 4.65 -17.14 7.01
CA PRO A 338 4.36 -17.50 8.40
C PRO A 338 3.10 -16.81 8.92
N GLY A 339 2.23 -17.58 9.59
CA GLY A 339 1.00 -17.06 10.19
C GLY A 339 -0.15 -16.82 9.20
N TYR A 340 0.03 -17.12 7.91
CA TYR A 340 -1.07 -17.20 6.94
C TYR A 340 -1.52 -18.64 6.71
N GLU A 341 -2.82 -18.81 6.57
CA GLU A 341 -3.45 -20.07 6.22
C GLU A 341 -4.41 -19.86 5.04
N PHE A 342 -4.46 -20.87 4.18
CA PHE A 342 -5.23 -20.85 2.95
C PHE A 342 -6.10 -22.08 2.87
N LYS A 343 -7.31 -21.91 2.34
CA LYS A 343 -8.14 -23.03 1.89
C LYS A 343 -8.90 -22.62 0.64
N VAL A 344 -9.25 -23.62 -0.17
CA VAL A 344 -10.14 -23.45 -1.32
C VAL A 344 -11.47 -24.10 -0.96
N ILE A 345 -12.57 -23.40 -1.17
CA ILE A 345 -13.91 -23.91 -0.89
C ILE A 345 -14.80 -23.90 -2.13
N ASP A 346 -15.80 -24.75 -2.14
CA ASP A 346 -16.96 -24.58 -3.01
C ASP A 346 -17.79 -23.39 -2.51
N PRO A 347 -18.07 -22.37 -3.34
CA PRO A 347 -18.79 -21.18 -2.89
C PRO A 347 -20.30 -21.41 -2.65
N GLU A 348 -20.87 -22.51 -3.16
CA GLU A 348 -22.29 -22.85 -2.94
C GLU A 348 -22.48 -23.65 -1.64
N THR A 349 -21.57 -24.58 -1.36
CA THR A 349 -21.69 -25.50 -0.21
C THR A 349 -20.80 -25.13 0.98
N GLY A 350 -19.76 -24.31 0.76
CA GLY A 350 -18.74 -24.01 1.76
C GLY A 350 -17.76 -25.15 2.04
N ALA A 351 -17.91 -26.29 1.36
CA ALA A 351 -17.07 -27.47 1.55
C ALA A 351 -15.65 -27.22 1.02
N MET A 352 -14.65 -27.76 1.71
CA MET A 352 -13.26 -27.67 1.25
C MET A 352 -13.06 -28.47 -0.04
N GLN A 353 -12.40 -27.86 -1.01
CA GLN A 353 -12.10 -28.50 -2.28
C GLN A 353 -10.82 -29.34 -2.19
N PRO A 354 -10.75 -30.51 -2.87
CA PRO A 354 -9.50 -31.23 -3.03
C PRO A 354 -8.45 -30.40 -3.76
N ALA A 355 -7.18 -30.72 -3.56
CA ALA A 355 -6.08 -30.12 -4.30
C ALA A 355 -6.33 -30.18 -5.82
N SER A 356 -5.88 -29.13 -6.53
CA SER A 356 -6.07 -28.96 -7.98
C SER A 356 -7.53 -28.83 -8.45
N THR A 357 -8.49 -28.63 -7.55
CA THR A 357 -9.88 -28.30 -7.90
C THR A 357 -10.10 -26.80 -7.76
N ILE A 358 -10.73 -26.18 -8.77
CA ILE A 358 -11.05 -24.75 -8.76
C ILE A 358 -12.14 -24.48 -7.72
N GLY A 359 -11.97 -23.42 -6.94
CA GLY A 359 -12.96 -22.93 -5.97
C GLY A 359 -12.63 -21.51 -5.50
N GLU A 360 -13.31 -21.06 -4.45
CA GLU A 360 -13.09 -19.76 -3.82
C GLU A 360 -11.96 -19.83 -2.79
N LEU A 361 -10.99 -18.91 -2.91
CA LEU A 361 -9.86 -18.81 -2.00
C LEU A 361 -10.27 -18.10 -0.70
N CYS A 362 -10.02 -18.75 0.43
CA CYS A 362 -10.18 -18.18 1.75
C CYS A 362 -8.82 -18.02 2.42
N VAL A 363 -8.63 -16.88 3.08
CA VAL A 363 -7.37 -16.54 3.75
C VAL A 363 -7.65 -16.25 5.22
N ARG A 364 -6.80 -16.79 6.09
CA ARG A 364 -6.73 -16.45 7.50
C ARG A 364 -5.30 -15.98 7.81
N GLY A 365 -5.16 -14.91 8.58
CA GLY A 365 -3.86 -14.38 8.94
C GLY A 365 -3.97 -13.20 9.91
N TYR A 366 -2.83 -12.75 10.44
CA TYR A 366 -2.78 -11.66 11.43
C TYR A 366 -2.85 -10.26 10.80
N ALA A 367 -2.49 -10.12 9.53
CA ALA A 367 -2.45 -8.83 8.82
C ALA A 367 -3.64 -8.62 7.86
N LEU A 368 -4.72 -9.38 8.05
CA LEU A 368 -5.97 -9.14 7.35
C LEU A 368 -6.51 -7.75 7.70
N MET A 369 -7.22 -7.14 6.75
CA MET A 369 -7.94 -5.89 6.99
C MET A 369 -8.88 -5.99 8.21
N GLN A 370 -9.10 -4.87 8.88
CA GLN A 370 -10.13 -4.75 9.91
C GLN A 370 -11.55 -4.74 9.30
N GLY A 371 -11.66 -4.25 8.06
CA GLY A 371 -12.89 -4.21 7.28
C GLY A 371 -12.86 -3.10 6.24
N TYR A 372 -13.98 -2.88 5.57
CA TYR A 372 -14.16 -1.71 4.69
C TYR A 372 -14.77 -0.55 5.48
N TYR A 373 -14.20 0.65 5.35
CA TYR A 373 -14.70 1.86 5.99
C TYR A 373 -16.14 2.16 5.58
N LYS A 374 -16.97 2.57 6.56
CA LYS A 374 -18.42 2.85 6.41
C LYS A 374 -19.24 1.69 5.82
N ARG A 375 -18.74 0.46 5.89
CA ARG A 375 -19.48 -0.76 5.51
C ARG A 375 -19.47 -1.80 6.63
N PRO A 376 -20.15 -1.54 7.77
CA PRO A 376 -20.34 -2.54 8.81
C PRO A 376 -21.06 -3.76 8.22
N GLY A 377 -20.52 -4.96 8.44
CA GLY A 377 -21.07 -6.22 7.90
C GLY A 377 -20.62 -6.58 6.47
N GLY A 378 -19.86 -5.71 5.80
CA GLY A 378 -19.20 -6.02 4.52
C GLY A 378 -18.02 -6.98 4.67
N HIS A 379 -18.19 -8.10 5.36
CA HIS A 379 -17.19 -9.17 5.42
C HIS A 379 -17.23 -9.95 4.12
N GLY A 380 -16.59 -9.44 3.05
CA GLY A 380 -16.23 -10.22 1.84
C GLY A 380 -17.34 -11.05 1.16
N GLY A 381 -18.62 -10.81 1.45
CA GLY A 381 -19.69 -11.73 1.08
C GLY A 381 -20.99 -11.00 0.82
N SER A 382 -21.11 -10.39 -0.36
CA SER A 382 -22.40 -9.92 -0.87
C SER A 382 -22.27 -9.53 -2.36
N HIS A 383 -22.68 -10.44 -3.26
CA HIS A 383 -23.93 -10.33 -4.03
C HIS A 383 -23.97 -11.02 -5.41
N ARG A 384 -25.16 -11.60 -5.64
CA ARG A 384 -25.88 -11.97 -6.89
C ARG A 384 -25.27 -13.03 -7.83
N ARG A 385 -25.83 -14.23 -7.66
CA ARG A 385 -25.81 -15.40 -8.56
C ARG A 385 -26.14 -15.02 -10.01
N ARG A 386 -25.22 -15.30 -10.94
CA ARG A 386 -25.54 -15.52 -12.36
C ARG A 386 -24.93 -16.86 -12.78
N ARG A 387 -25.79 -17.76 -13.29
CA ARG A 387 -25.41 -19.06 -13.85
C ARG A 387 -24.46 -18.87 -15.05
N LEU A 388 -23.34 -19.58 -15.05
CA LEU A 388 -22.52 -19.80 -16.25
C LEU A 388 -22.65 -21.27 -16.67
N VAL A 389 -23.01 -21.45 -17.94
CA VAL A 389 -23.19 -22.75 -18.60
C VAL A 389 -21.81 -23.34 -18.94
N PRO A 390 -21.55 -24.65 -18.72
CA PRO A 390 -20.23 -25.22 -18.98
C PRO A 390 -19.93 -25.31 -20.47
N HIS A 391 -18.79 -24.76 -20.89
CA HIS A 391 -18.25 -25.01 -22.23
C HIS A 391 -17.57 -26.39 -22.23
N ARG A 392 -18.23 -27.39 -22.83
CA ARG A 392 -17.68 -28.75 -23.01
C ARG A 392 -16.41 -28.69 -23.88
N ARG A 393 -15.25 -29.01 -23.32
CA ARG A 393 -14.10 -29.50 -24.11
C ARG A 393 -14.23 -31.01 -24.31
N ARG A 394 -14.32 -31.43 -25.58
CA ARG A 394 -14.27 -32.84 -25.99
C ARG A 394 -12.92 -33.43 -25.60
N ARG A 395 -12.94 -34.52 -24.82
CA ARG A 395 -11.78 -35.37 -24.55
C ARG A 395 -11.54 -36.27 -25.78
N HIS A 396 -10.35 -36.23 -26.36
CA HIS A 396 -9.86 -37.37 -27.13
C HIS A 396 -9.13 -38.32 -26.18
N HIS A 397 -9.68 -39.52 -26.04
CA HIS A 397 -9.04 -40.63 -25.36
C HIS A 397 -7.91 -41.19 -26.23
N ALA A 398 -6.71 -41.28 -25.69
CA ALA A 398 -5.72 -42.29 -26.08
C ALA A 398 -5.26 -43.00 -24.81
N ARG A 399 -5.60 -44.29 -24.71
CA ARG A 399 -5.18 -45.19 -23.64
C ARG A 399 -3.70 -45.52 -23.83
N ARG A 400 -2.91 -45.52 -22.74
CA ARG A 400 -1.86 -46.52 -22.46
C ARG A 400 -1.52 -46.46 -20.96
N ARG A 401 -1.56 -47.62 -20.31
CA ARG A 401 -1.10 -47.86 -18.93
C ARG A 401 0.33 -48.44 -19.00
N GLN A 402 1.25 -47.93 -18.17
CA GLN A 402 2.04 -48.64 -17.16
C GLN A 402 3.33 -47.88 -16.76
N HIS A 403 3.41 -47.54 -15.46
CA HIS A 403 4.51 -47.63 -14.48
C HIS A 403 5.90 -46.93 -14.68
N PRO A 404 6.66 -46.70 -13.58
CA PRO A 404 7.31 -45.40 -13.28
C PRO A 404 8.83 -45.44 -13.37
N PHE A 405 9.46 -44.30 -13.67
CA PHE A 405 10.62 -43.68 -13.01
C PHE A 405 11.32 -42.67 -13.94
N HIS A 406 11.89 -41.63 -13.30
CA HIS A 406 13.02 -40.77 -13.70
C HIS A 406 13.02 -40.06 -15.07
N GLY A 407 13.15 -38.72 -14.99
CA GLY A 407 13.89 -37.92 -15.97
C GLY A 407 13.03 -37.16 -16.99
N PRO A 408 13.39 -35.90 -17.32
CA PRO A 408 12.53 -34.95 -18.02
C PRO A 408 12.61 -35.15 -19.53
N LEU A 409 11.53 -34.88 -20.26
CA LEU A 409 11.58 -34.83 -21.72
C LEU A 409 10.84 -33.63 -22.31
N GLN A 410 11.64 -32.94 -23.12
CA GLN A 410 11.42 -31.83 -24.02
C GLN A 410 10.31 -32.07 -25.05
N GLY A 411 9.73 -30.98 -25.56
CA GLY A 411 8.74 -31.01 -26.66
C GLY A 411 8.78 -29.77 -27.56
N ARG A 412 9.76 -29.77 -28.46
CA ARG A 412 9.87 -29.13 -29.79
C ARG A 412 8.73 -28.24 -30.31
N THR A 413 9.17 -27.10 -30.84
CA THR A 413 8.51 -26.18 -31.77
C THR A 413 7.96 -26.87 -33.04
N GLN A 414 6.77 -26.43 -33.48
CA GLN A 414 6.37 -26.45 -34.89
C GLN A 414 5.36 -25.32 -35.17
N GLY A 415 5.75 -24.38 -36.03
CA GLY A 415 4.90 -23.28 -36.45
C GLY A 415 3.91 -23.67 -37.56
N ARG A 416 2.91 -22.81 -37.80
CA ARG A 416 2.46 -22.41 -39.15
C ARG A 416 1.35 -21.35 -39.12
N ARG A 417 1.68 -20.24 -39.81
CA ARG A 417 0.93 -19.51 -40.86
C ARG A 417 -0.44 -18.88 -40.59
N ARG A 418 -0.39 -17.54 -40.72
CA ARG A 418 -1.42 -16.55 -41.13
C ARG A 418 -2.51 -17.05 -42.09
N LYS A 419 -3.73 -16.51 -41.90
CA LYS A 419 -4.61 -16.03 -43.00
C LYS A 419 -5.34 -14.74 -42.60
N ARG A 420 -5.32 -13.75 -43.51
CA ARG A 420 -6.06 -12.47 -43.49
C ARG A 420 -7.45 -12.65 -44.13
N ARG A 421 -8.50 -11.90 -43.73
CA ARG A 421 -9.17 -10.72 -44.40
C ARG A 421 -10.71 -10.90 -44.22
N PRO A 422 -11.61 -9.92 -44.52
CA PRO A 422 -11.54 -8.45 -44.52
C PRO A 422 -12.77 -7.73 -43.87
N HIS A 423 -12.73 -6.39 -43.90
CA HIS A 423 -13.68 -5.34 -43.48
C HIS A 423 -15.17 -5.43 -43.91
N ARG A 424 -16.04 -4.83 -43.08
CA ARG A 424 -17.19 -3.89 -43.34
C ARG A 424 -17.64 -3.38 -41.94
N GLY A 425 -17.89 -2.11 -41.59
CA GLY A 425 -18.26 -0.90 -42.31
C GLY A 425 -19.70 -0.51 -41.94
N ARG A 426 -19.89 0.46 -41.02
CA ARG A 426 -21.08 1.28 -40.64
C ARG A 426 -20.89 1.74 -39.17
N GLY A 427 -20.90 3.01 -38.75
CA GLY A 427 -21.46 4.24 -39.30
C GLY A 427 -22.33 4.87 -38.20
N VAL A 428 -21.77 5.81 -37.42
CA VAL A 428 -22.45 6.61 -36.37
C VAL A 428 -22.89 7.95 -36.98
N PRO A 429 -24.08 8.49 -36.70
CA PRO A 429 -24.38 9.91 -36.91
C PRO A 429 -24.43 10.71 -35.59
N PRO A 430 -24.01 11.98 -35.58
CA PRO A 430 -24.07 12.87 -34.42
C PRO A 430 -25.36 13.69 -34.39
N ARG A 431 -25.78 14.17 -33.22
CA ARG A 431 -26.75 15.27 -33.08
C ARG A 431 -26.36 16.20 -31.93
N ALA A 432 -26.19 17.48 -32.28
CA ALA A 432 -26.24 18.66 -31.42
C ALA A 432 -27.00 19.77 -32.21
N PRO A 433 -27.27 20.98 -31.68
CA PRO A 433 -28.59 21.36 -31.18
C PRO A 433 -29.23 22.56 -31.94
N ARG A 434 -30.52 22.80 -31.68
CA ARG A 434 -31.24 24.07 -31.91
C ARG A 434 -32.03 24.32 -30.61
N GLY A 435 -32.06 25.47 -29.93
CA GLY A 435 -31.85 26.85 -30.33
C GLY A 435 -33.21 27.56 -30.34
N GLN A 436 -33.52 28.41 -29.34
CA GLN A 436 -34.03 29.80 -29.48
C GLN A 436 -34.66 30.37 -28.19
N GLN A 437 -34.14 31.55 -27.83
CA GLN A 437 -34.80 32.82 -27.43
C GLN A 437 -35.47 32.98 -26.03
N GLY A 438 -35.06 34.06 -25.33
CA GLY A 438 -35.59 34.58 -24.05
C GLY A 438 -36.63 35.69 -24.26
N PRO A 439 -36.61 36.85 -23.55
CA PRO A 439 -36.09 37.20 -22.21
C PRO A 439 -37.22 37.73 -21.28
N GLY A 440 -36.92 38.05 -20.01
CA GLY A 440 -37.86 38.76 -19.14
C GLY A 440 -37.32 39.10 -17.75
N ASP A 441 -36.95 40.36 -17.57
CA ASP A 441 -36.58 41.01 -16.30
C ASP A 441 -37.65 40.88 -15.21
N ARG A 442 -37.21 40.79 -13.93
CA ARG A 442 -37.59 41.68 -12.81
C ARG A 442 -37.05 41.17 -11.46
N ARG A 443 -36.28 42.04 -10.77
CA ARG A 443 -35.98 42.05 -9.32
C ARG A 443 -37.00 42.99 -8.60
N PRO A 444 -36.97 43.18 -7.26
CA PRO A 444 -36.79 42.24 -6.14
C PRO A 444 -37.76 42.48 -4.92
N GLY A 445 -37.78 41.51 -3.99
CA GLY A 445 -37.98 41.68 -2.53
C GLY A 445 -39.42 41.67 -1.97
N PRO A 446 -39.64 41.60 -0.64
CA PRO A 446 -38.78 41.19 0.48
C PRO A 446 -39.40 40.10 1.41
N ALA A 447 -38.64 39.64 2.42
CA ALA A 447 -39.05 38.74 3.52
C ALA A 447 -40.10 39.39 4.46
N PRO A 448 -40.71 38.64 5.43
CA PRO A 448 -40.09 38.59 6.76
C PRO A 448 -40.45 37.37 7.69
N HIS A 449 -39.78 37.37 8.85
CA HIS A 449 -40.18 36.86 10.18
C HIS A 449 -40.11 35.34 10.50
N ARG A 450 -39.17 34.92 11.37
CA ARG A 450 -39.16 34.93 12.87
C ARG A 450 -39.99 33.79 13.49
N GLY A 451 -39.30 32.88 14.17
CA GLY A 451 -39.88 31.95 15.15
C GLY A 451 -38.80 31.36 16.05
N ARG A 452 -38.60 31.96 17.23
CA ARG A 452 -37.88 31.38 18.38
C ARG A 452 -38.80 30.37 19.08
N LEU A 453 -38.26 29.30 19.67
CA LEU A 453 -38.44 29.00 21.10
C LEU A 453 -37.61 27.80 21.58
N ARG A 454 -37.14 27.95 22.81
CA ARG A 454 -36.40 27.03 23.68
C ARG A 454 -37.36 26.07 24.41
N LEU A 455 -36.83 24.95 24.92
CA LEU A 455 -36.95 24.39 26.30
C LEU A 455 -36.37 22.96 26.26
N CYS A 456 -35.33 22.53 26.99
CA CYS A 456 -35.01 22.45 28.43
C CYS A 456 -35.33 21.07 29.06
N GLY A 457 -34.33 20.47 29.74
CA GLY A 457 -34.43 19.35 30.70
C GLY A 457 -34.15 17.96 30.10
N ARG A 458 -33.38 17.03 30.70
CA ARG A 458 -32.88 16.84 32.07
C ARG A 458 -31.67 15.89 32.08
N ARG A 459 -30.89 16.01 33.16
CA ARG A 459 -29.75 15.18 33.60
C ARG A 459 -30.12 13.72 33.92
N ALA A 460 -29.16 12.81 33.75
CA ALA A 460 -28.87 11.72 34.70
C ALA A 460 -27.40 11.29 34.58
N GLY A 461 -26.70 11.21 35.72
CA GLY A 461 -25.29 10.84 35.87
C GLY A 461 -25.06 9.34 36.10
N PRO A 462 -23.84 8.92 36.52
CA PRO A 462 -23.10 7.85 35.86
C PRO A 462 -23.02 6.52 36.63
N GLY A 463 -22.85 5.42 35.88
CA GLY A 463 -22.55 4.08 36.41
C GLY A 463 -21.05 3.77 36.38
N HIS A 464 -20.51 3.50 37.57
CA HIS A 464 -19.14 3.05 37.80
C HIS A 464 -18.89 1.60 37.34
N HIS A 465 -17.77 1.37 36.63
CA HIS A 465 -17.04 0.11 36.71
C HIS A 465 -15.54 0.40 36.92
N ARG A 466 -15.10 0.23 38.17
CA ARG A 466 -13.68 0.21 38.57
C ARG A 466 -13.05 -1.11 38.14
N ARG A 467 -11.94 -1.06 37.41
CA ARG A 467 -10.91 -2.11 37.43
C ARG A 467 -9.59 -1.46 37.85
N ARG A 468 -8.95 -2.07 38.86
CA ARG A 468 -7.75 -1.57 39.57
C ARG A 468 -6.52 -1.60 38.65
N PRO A 469 -5.60 -0.61 38.73
CA PRO A 469 -4.27 -0.72 38.14
C PRO A 469 -3.31 -1.42 39.11
N TRP A 470 -2.39 -2.21 38.53
CA TRP A 470 -1.28 -2.84 39.23
C TRP A 470 -0.17 -1.81 39.51
N ARG A 471 0.35 -1.80 40.73
CA ARG A 471 1.51 -0.99 41.16
C ARG A 471 2.80 -1.69 40.72
N PHE A 472 3.73 -0.94 40.12
CA PHE A 472 5.16 -1.29 40.06
C PHE A 472 5.95 -0.30 40.93
N LEU A 473 6.86 -0.82 41.74
CA LEU A 473 7.84 -0.07 42.54
C LEU A 473 9.04 0.34 41.66
N PRO A 474 9.72 1.47 41.97
CA PRO A 474 10.78 2.03 41.13
C PRO A 474 12.13 1.31 41.34
N ARG A 475 12.97 1.27 40.30
CA ARG A 475 14.41 1.00 40.41
C ARG A 475 15.19 2.27 40.12
N GLU A 476 16.14 2.53 41.01
CA GLU A 476 16.99 3.70 41.09
C GLU A 476 18.13 3.71 40.05
N ASN A 477 18.65 4.93 39.88
CA ASN A 477 19.74 5.35 39.02
C ASN A 477 21.08 4.63 39.30
N GLY A 478 21.83 4.36 38.24
CA GLY A 478 23.27 4.05 38.31
C GLY A 478 23.97 4.58 37.06
N GLN A 479 24.61 5.73 37.18
CA GLN A 479 25.53 6.29 36.20
C GLN A 479 26.74 5.37 36.01
N LEU A 480 27.17 5.17 34.77
CA LEU A 480 28.51 4.66 34.45
C LEU A 480 29.13 5.55 33.38
N GLN A 481 29.96 6.50 33.84
CA GLN A 481 31.09 7.02 33.07
C GLN A 481 32.20 5.96 33.11
N ASN A 482 32.94 5.80 32.02
CA ASN A 482 34.40 5.67 32.08
C ASN A 482 35.04 5.69 30.67
N THR A 483 35.99 6.62 30.55
CA THR A 483 37.08 6.73 29.57
C THR A 483 38.08 5.57 29.71
N PRO A 484 38.88 5.24 28.67
CA PRO A 484 39.82 4.11 28.70
C PRO A 484 41.23 4.54 29.11
N PRO A 485 42.06 3.64 29.67
CA PRO A 485 43.50 3.77 29.57
C PRO A 485 44.08 2.78 28.55
N SER A 486 44.98 3.31 27.76
CA SER A 486 45.90 2.63 26.86
C SER A 486 47.05 1.97 27.65
N GLY A 487 47.49 0.80 27.20
CA GLY A 487 48.70 0.13 27.69
C GLY A 487 49.05 -1.09 26.81
N PRO A 488 50.32 -1.28 26.44
CA PRO A 488 50.72 -2.12 25.32
C PRO A 488 51.01 -3.54 25.79
N ASP A 489 50.43 -4.54 25.11
CA ASP A 489 51.12 -5.80 24.80
C ASP A 489 50.19 -6.66 23.96
N GLY A 490 50.56 -6.80 22.69
CA GLY A 490 49.87 -7.66 21.74
C GLY A 490 50.07 -9.12 22.11
N ARG A 491 49.00 -9.74 22.63
CA ARG A 491 48.66 -11.18 22.53
C ARG A 491 47.26 -11.40 23.09
N LEU A 492 46.29 -11.75 22.24
CA LEU A 492 44.93 -12.14 22.65
C LEU A 492 44.93 -13.62 23.07
N PRO A 493 44.40 -13.98 24.26
CA PRO A 493 44.05 -15.36 24.56
C PRO A 493 42.73 -15.76 23.88
N HIS A 494 42.71 -16.97 23.33
CA HIS A 494 41.51 -17.68 22.91
C HIS A 494 40.59 -17.91 24.12
N ASP A 495 39.46 -17.21 24.18
CA ASP A 495 38.15 -17.69 24.64
C ASP A 495 37.19 -16.52 24.90
N LEU A 496 36.68 -15.91 23.82
CA LEU A 496 35.54 -15.00 23.85
C LEU A 496 34.78 -15.11 22.52
N GLN A 497 34.15 -16.27 22.28
CA GLN A 497 33.02 -16.36 21.37
C GLN A 497 31.78 -16.74 22.17
N ARG A 498 30.69 -16.02 21.90
CA ARG A 498 29.30 -16.20 22.39
C ARG A 498 28.90 -15.40 23.63
N GLN A 499 28.86 -14.07 23.54
CA GLN A 499 27.80 -13.29 24.19
C GLN A 499 27.43 -12.07 23.31
N GLY A 500 26.59 -12.30 22.30
CA GLY A 500 25.81 -11.22 21.69
C GLY A 500 24.57 -10.91 22.54
N PRO A 501 23.98 -9.70 22.44
CA PRO A 501 22.84 -9.31 23.24
C PRO A 501 21.67 -10.27 23.01
N LYS A 502 21.17 -10.88 24.10
CA LYS A 502 19.97 -11.71 24.10
C LYS A 502 18.76 -10.84 23.77
N ILE A 503 18.26 -10.96 22.54
CA ILE A 503 16.93 -10.48 22.15
C ILE A 503 15.91 -11.23 23.04
N PRO A 504 15.01 -10.55 23.78
CA PRO A 504 13.97 -11.24 24.54
C PRO A 504 13.11 -12.05 23.57
N ALA A 505 12.86 -13.33 23.91
CA ALA A 505 11.87 -14.13 23.20
C ALA A 505 10.52 -13.39 23.21
N PRO A 506 9.76 -13.36 22.10
CA PRO A 506 8.45 -12.77 22.09
C PRO A 506 7.56 -13.47 23.12
N PRO A 507 6.70 -12.75 23.85
CA PRO A 507 5.76 -13.41 24.75
C PRO A 507 4.90 -14.40 23.95
N ASP A 508 4.67 -15.58 24.53
CA ASP A 508 3.79 -16.63 24.00
C ASP A 508 2.34 -16.11 23.98
N GLY A 509 2.08 -15.23 23.02
CA GLY A 509 0.78 -14.70 22.69
C GLY A 509 0.21 -15.54 21.58
N ARG A 510 -0.30 -16.73 21.91
CA ARG A 510 -1.30 -17.41 21.07
C ARG A 510 -2.55 -16.54 21.04
N ARG A 511 -2.51 -15.41 20.31
CA ARG A 511 -3.71 -14.76 19.82
C ARG A 511 -4.29 -15.72 18.78
N ASN A 512 -5.49 -16.22 19.07
CA ASN A 512 -6.27 -17.04 18.17
C ASN A 512 -6.34 -16.31 16.81
N PRO A 513 -5.86 -16.89 15.70
CA PRO A 513 -6.00 -16.25 14.40
C PRO A 513 -7.50 -16.02 14.19
N GLY A 514 -7.89 -14.78 13.91
CA GLY A 514 -9.30 -14.40 13.75
C GLY A 514 -10.04 -15.30 12.75
N PRO A 515 -11.38 -15.23 12.69
CA PRO A 515 -12.16 -16.12 11.84
C PRO A 515 -11.71 -16.05 10.37
N TRP A 516 -11.85 -17.17 9.64
CA TRP A 516 -11.59 -17.24 8.21
C TRP A 516 -12.30 -16.11 7.47
N ARG A 517 -11.59 -15.38 6.60
CA ARG A 517 -12.17 -14.33 5.77
C ARG A 517 -12.13 -14.73 4.30
N LEU A 518 -13.22 -14.42 3.60
CA LEU A 518 -13.33 -14.61 2.16
C LEU A 518 -12.46 -13.58 1.44
N ALA A 519 -11.71 -14.04 0.44
CA ALA A 519 -10.91 -13.19 -0.46
C ALA A 519 -11.48 -13.32 -1.87
N THR A 520 -12.39 -12.43 -2.26
CA THR A 520 -13.01 -12.46 -3.59
C THR A 520 -12.73 -11.16 -4.36
N PRO A 521 -11.87 -11.17 -5.40
CA PRO A 521 -11.79 -10.06 -6.35
C PRO A 521 -12.84 -10.23 -7.45
N PHE A 522 -13.52 -9.15 -7.84
CA PHE A 522 -14.23 -9.09 -9.12
C PHE A 522 -14.09 -7.68 -9.74
N ASN A 523 -14.08 -7.58 -11.06
CA ASN A 523 -14.18 -6.32 -11.81
C ASN A 523 -15.17 -6.54 -12.99
N PRO A 524 -16.21 -5.70 -13.19
CA PRO A 524 -17.17 -5.85 -14.29
C PRO A 524 -16.60 -5.55 -15.69
N GLN A 525 -15.38 -5.01 -15.83
CA GLN A 525 -14.84 -4.56 -17.13
C GLN A 525 -14.06 -5.61 -17.92
N GLY A 526 -14.28 -6.91 -17.68
CA GLY A 526 -13.83 -7.95 -18.62
C GLY A 526 -12.32 -8.23 -18.67
N HIS A 527 -11.52 -7.62 -17.80
CA HIS A 527 -10.15 -8.03 -17.52
C HIS A 527 -10.09 -8.65 -16.12
N SER A 528 -10.61 -9.88 -16.00
CA SER A 528 -10.34 -10.74 -14.85
C SER A 528 -9.03 -11.46 -15.09
N VAL A 529 -8.06 -11.15 -14.24
CA VAL A 529 -6.93 -12.02 -13.96
C VAL A 529 -7.43 -12.98 -12.87
N PHE A 530 -8.10 -14.06 -13.27
CA PHE A 530 -8.31 -15.21 -12.38
C PHE A 530 -6.92 -15.75 -12.08
N GLN A 531 -6.32 -15.37 -10.96
CA GLN A 531 -5.21 -16.15 -10.45
C GLN A 531 -5.75 -17.54 -10.13
N ASN A 532 -5.41 -18.50 -10.99
CA ASN A 532 -5.54 -19.91 -10.67
C ASN A 532 -4.54 -20.18 -9.55
N VAL A 533 -4.93 -19.92 -8.31
CA VAL A 533 -4.16 -20.37 -7.16
C VAL A 533 -4.40 -21.88 -7.06
N ILE A 534 -3.59 -22.64 -7.79
CA ILE A 534 -3.42 -24.06 -7.51
C ILE A 534 -2.58 -24.08 -6.23
N VAL A 535 -3.23 -24.32 -5.10
CA VAL A 535 -2.52 -24.53 -3.84
C VAL A 535 -1.66 -25.79 -4.00
N PRO A 536 -0.31 -25.69 -3.90
CA PRO A 536 0.55 -26.87 -3.99
C PRO A 536 0.24 -27.83 -2.84
N ARG A 537 0.59 -29.12 -3.03
CA ARG A 537 0.43 -30.15 -1.99
C ARG A 537 1.20 -29.73 -0.74
N PHE A 538 0.48 -29.48 0.35
CA PHE A 538 1.09 -29.46 1.68
C PHE A 538 1.33 -30.91 2.13
N PRO A 539 2.53 -31.25 2.64
CA PRO A 539 2.72 -32.48 3.40
C PRO A 539 1.94 -32.48 4.72
#